data_AF-A0A2B5N0T0-F1
#
_entry.id   AF-A0A2B5N0T0-F1
#
_cell.length_a   1.000
_cell.length_b   1.000
_cell.length_c   1.000
_cell.angle_alpha   90.00
_cell.angle_beta   90.00
_cell.angle_gamma   90.00
#
_symmetry.space_group_name_H-M   'P 1'
#
loop_
_entity.id
_entity.type
_entity.pdbx_description
1 polymer ?
#
loop_
_entity_poly.entity_id
_entity_poly.type
_entity_poly.pdbx_seq_one_letter_code
_entity_poly.pdbx_strand_id
1 'polypeptide(L)'
;MLKHKKKIMISVIATLVIGIAIVGGYFGMGYNYAKKNDNYTEKQVREIALAQTNGEIIHVKKEFELEDDNLTQSQFEYEVEIKTPDNLLNVLKISARTGTIEIDHED
;
A
#
# COMPACT_ATOMS: atom_id res chain seq x y z
N MET A 1 -48.28 -10.82 5.67
CA MET A 1 -47.15 -11.31 4.83
C MET A 1 -46.27 -10.19 4.26
N LEU A 2 -46.82 -9.18 3.56
CA LEU A 2 -46.06 -8.04 2.99
C LEU A 2 -45.20 -7.25 3.98
N LYS A 3 -45.71 -6.98 5.20
CA LYS A 3 -44.96 -6.26 6.26
C LYS A 3 -43.71 -7.02 6.73
N HIS A 4 -43.76 -8.34 6.82
CA HIS A 4 -42.60 -9.17 7.19
C HIS A 4 -41.55 -9.21 6.08
N LYS A 5 -41.98 -9.34 4.82
CA LYS A 5 -41.07 -9.26 3.65
C LYS A 5 -40.33 -7.91 3.59
N LYS A 6 -41.03 -6.80 3.86
CA LYS A 6 -40.41 -5.46 3.93
C LYS A 6 -39.40 -5.32 5.08
N LYS A 7 -39.70 -5.88 6.26
CA LYS A 7 -38.75 -5.89 7.40
C LYS A 7 -37.48 -6.70 7.09
N ILE A 8 -37.62 -7.88 6.46
CA ILE A 8 -36.49 -8.72 6.06
C ILE A 8 -35.61 -7.98 5.04
N MET A 9 -36.21 -7.34 4.05
CA MET A 9 -35.48 -6.56 3.05
C MET A 9 -34.68 -5.41 3.68
N ILE A 10 -35.28 -4.67 4.62
CA ILE A 10 -34.59 -3.59 5.35
C ILE A 10 -33.44 -4.16 6.18
N SER A 11 -33.62 -5.29 6.86
CA SER A 11 -32.53 -5.90 7.63
C SER A 11 -31.36 -6.34 6.76
N VAL A 12 -31.62 -6.92 5.58
CA VAL A 12 -30.55 -7.34 4.66
C VAL A 12 -29.75 -6.13 4.15
N ILE A 13 -30.45 -5.05 3.77
CA ILE A 13 -29.79 -3.80 3.34
C ILE A 13 -28.97 -3.19 4.48
N ALA A 14 -29.53 -3.15 5.70
CA ALA A 14 -28.83 -2.62 6.85
C ALA A 14 -27.54 -3.40 7.15
N THR A 15 -27.58 -4.74 7.11
CA THR A 15 -26.39 -5.57 7.30
C THR A 15 -25.34 -5.33 6.21
N LEU A 16 -25.74 -5.19 4.95
CA LEU A 16 -24.83 -4.86 3.84
C LEU A 16 -24.14 -3.51 4.05
N VAL A 17 -24.90 -2.48 4.43
CA VAL A 17 -24.35 -1.13 4.68
C VAL A 17 -23.36 -1.16 5.86
N ILE A 18 -23.70 -1.85 6.94
CA ILE A 18 -22.81 -2.00 8.09
C ILE A 18 -21.52 -2.72 7.69
N GLY A 19 -21.61 -3.79 6.89
CA GLY A 19 -20.45 -4.51 6.39
C GLY A 19 -19.50 -3.60 5.59
N ILE A 20 -20.05 -2.82 4.64
CA ILE A 20 -19.27 -1.87 3.84
C ILE A 20 -18.64 -0.79 4.72
N ALA A 21 -19.37 -0.28 5.72
CA ALA A 21 -18.87 0.75 6.62
C ALA A 21 -17.70 0.25 7.49
N ILE A 22 -17.75 -1.01 7.96
CA ILE A 22 -16.65 -1.62 8.72
C ILE A 22 -15.40 -1.75 7.85
N VAL A 23 -15.52 -2.34 6.65
CA VAL A 23 -14.38 -2.52 5.73
C VAL A 23 -13.80 -1.18 5.30
N GLY A 24 -14.65 -0.22 4.91
CA GLY A 24 -14.21 1.12 4.52
C GLY A 24 -13.58 1.90 5.67
N GLY A 25 -14.11 1.76 6.89
CA GLY A 25 -13.53 2.34 8.10
C GLY A 25 -12.16 1.76 8.40
N TYR A 26 -11.99 0.43 8.28
CA TYR A 26 -10.72 -0.26 8.46
C TYR A 26 -9.65 0.24 7.48
N PHE A 27 -9.96 0.22 6.18
CA PHE A 27 -9.08 0.69 5.12
C PHE A 27 -8.70 2.17 5.30
N GLY A 28 -9.67 3.01 5.65
CA GLY A 28 -9.45 4.44 5.88
C GLY A 28 -8.53 4.73 7.08
N MET A 29 -8.62 3.93 8.15
CA MET A 29 -7.71 4.05 9.30
C MET A 29 -6.28 3.66 8.91
N GLY A 30 -6.10 2.53 8.21
CA GLY A 30 -4.77 2.11 7.73
C GLY A 30 -4.13 3.15 6.81
N TYR A 31 -4.89 3.69 5.86
CA TYR A 31 -4.41 4.74 4.96
C TYR A 31 -3.97 6.00 5.73
N ASN A 32 -4.71 6.39 6.77
CA ASN A 32 -4.33 7.52 7.61
C ASN A 32 -3.01 7.27 8.38
N TYR A 33 -2.77 6.05 8.86
CA TYR A 33 -1.49 5.69 9.48
C TYR A 33 -0.35 5.71 8.46
N ALA A 34 -0.53 5.11 7.28
CA ALA A 34 0.45 5.16 6.21
C ALA A 34 0.81 6.60 5.84
N LYS A 35 -0.19 7.48 5.70
CA LYS A 35 0.01 8.89 5.37
C LYS A 35 0.74 9.68 6.46
N LYS A 36 0.50 9.38 7.73
CA LYS A 36 1.23 10.00 8.85
C LYS A 36 2.70 9.59 8.88
N ASN A 37 3.00 8.39 8.38
CA ASN A 37 4.33 7.82 8.33
C ASN A 37 5.00 7.98 6.95
N ASP A 38 4.45 8.80 6.06
CA ASP A 38 4.98 9.05 4.72
C ASP A 38 6.13 10.07 4.79
N ASN A 39 7.34 9.58 5.05
CA ASN A 39 8.50 10.41 5.41
C ASN A 39 9.44 10.69 4.25
N TYR A 40 9.32 9.94 3.14
CA TYR A 40 10.25 10.01 2.01
C TYR A 40 9.54 10.46 0.74
N THR A 41 10.12 11.47 0.09
CA THR A 41 9.66 11.93 -1.23
C THR A 41 10.18 11.01 -2.34
N GLU A 42 9.51 11.02 -3.49
CA GLU A 42 9.96 10.28 -4.68
C GLU A 42 11.41 10.62 -5.05
N LYS A 43 11.82 11.89 -4.92
CA LYS A 43 13.20 12.29 -5.21
C LYS A 43 14.21 11.59 -4.30
N GLN A 44 13.95 11.56 -2.99
CA GLN A 44 14.84 10.89 -2.03
C GLN A 44 14.86 9.38 -2.26
N VAL A 45 13.72 8.79 -2.61
CA VAL A 45 13.62 7.36 -2.98
C VAL A 45 14.45 7.06 -4.22
N ARG A 46 14.40 7.91 -5.25
CA ARG A 46 15.27 7.78 -6.44
C ARG A 46 16.76 7.84 -6.07
N GLU A 47 17.15 8.73 -5.17
CA GLU A 47 18.53 8.84 -4.67
C GLU A 47 18.96 7.57 -3.92
N ILE A 48 18.11 7.03 -3.04
CA ILE A 48 18.36 5.76 -2.32
C ILE A 48 18.52 4.60 -3.31
N ALA A 49 17.62 4.51 -4.29
CA ALA A 49 17.60 3.43 -5.27
C ALA A 49 18.87 3.43 -6.15
N LEU A 50 19.29 4.61 -6.63
CA LEU A 50 20.51 4.76 -7.43
C LEU A 50 21.81 4.58 -6.61
N ALA A 51 21.77 4.86 -5.30
CA ALA A 51 22.88 4.56 -4.42
C ALA A 51 23.08 3.04 -4.24
N GLN A 52 21.99 2.26 -4.32
CA GLN A 52 22.03 0.80 -4.20
C GLN A 52 22.35 0.10 -5.53
N THR A 53 21.72 0.54 -6.62
CA THR A 53 21.86 -0.10 -7.94
C THR A 53 22.22 0.94 -8.98
N ASN A 54 23.39 0.76 -9.62
CA ASN A 54 23.78 1.57 -10.76
C ASN A 54 22.91 1.26 -11.98
N GLY A 55 22.32 2.28 -12.58
CA GLY A 55 21.46 2.14 -13.76
C GLY A 55 20.61 3.38 -14.02
N GLU A 56 19.63 3.23 -14.89
CA GLU A 56 18.63 4.25 -15.22
C GLU A 56 17.29 3.89 -14.57
N ILE A 57 16.74 4.78 -13.74
CA ILE A 57 15.38 4.59 -13.22
C ILE A 57 14.39 4.82 -14.36
N ILE A 58 13.65 3.76 -14.71
CA ILE A 58 12.64 3.81 -15.77
C ILE A 58 11.23 4.06 -15.21
N HIS A 59 10.96 3.60 -13.99
CA HIS A 59 9.66 3.78 -13.34
C HIS A 59 9.79 3.91 -11.82
N VAL A 60 8.91 4.72 -11.23
CA VAL A 60 8.72 4.79 -9.78
C VAL A 60 7.23 4.81 -9.51
N LYS A 61 6.77 3.86 -8.72
CA LYS A 61 5.38 3.73 -8.31
C LYS A 61 5.29 3.80 -6.80
N LYS A 62 4.25 4.43 -6.28
CA LYS A 62 3.94 4.46 -4.84
C LYS A 62 2.66 3.69 -4.59
N GLU A 63 2.72 2.72 -3.71
CA GLU A 63 1.60 1.85 -3.36
C GLU A 63 1.28 1.94 -1.88
N PHE A 64 0.01 1.75 -1.55
CA PHE A 64 -0.46 1.68 -0.17
C PHE A 64 -0.55 0.22 0.25
N GLU A 65 0.21 -0.14 1.27
CA GLU A 65 0.22 -1.47 1.86
C GLU A 65 -0.62 -1.45 3.15
N LEU A 66 -1.77 -2.11 3.10
CA LEU A 66 -2.65 -2.27 4.26
C LEU A 66 -2.20 -3.50 5.06
N GLU A 67 -1.63 -3.25 6.23
CA GLU A 67 -1.37 -4.31 7.20
C GLU A 67 -2.68 -4.81 7.86
N ASP A 68 -3.03 -6.07 7.60
CA ASP A 68 -4.29 -6.69 8.03
C ASP A 68 -4.31 -7.02 9.53
N ASP A 69 -3.16 -7.29 10.15
CA ASP A 69 -3.07 -7.62 11.58
C ASP A 69 -2.82 -6.38 12.47
N ASN A 70 -2.27 -5.30 11.88
CA ASN A 70 -1.93 -4.09 12.62
C ASN A 70 -1.94 -2.85 11.73
N LEU A 71 -3.09 -2.16 11.69
CA LEU A 71 -3.28 -0.89 10.98
C LEU A 71 -2.23 0.19 11.25
N THR A 72 -1.57 0.18 12.42
CA THR A 72 -0.54 1.19 12.74
C THR A 72 0.76 0.99 11.96
N GLN A 73 0.96 -0.22 11.41
CA GLN A 73 2.09 -0.57 10.56
C GLN A 73 1.78 -0.40 9.08
N SER A 74 0.53 -0.17 8.68
CA SER A 74 0.19 0.15 7.29
C SER A 74 1.07 1.31 6.81
N GLN A 75 1.65 1.16 5.62
CA GLN A 75 2.66 2.07 5.10
C GLN A 75 2.46 2.31 3.61
N PHE A 76 3.13 3.33 3.08
CA PHE A 76 3.36 3.40 1.66
C PHE A 76 4.69 2.72 1.32
N GLU A 77 4.72 2.02 0.20
CA GLU A 77 5.93 1.45 -0.38
C GLU A 77 6.16 2.07 -1.75
N TYR A 78 7.43 2.27 -2.08
CA TYR A 78 7.86 2.67 -3.41
C TYR A 78 8.46 1.48 -4.14
N GLU A 79 7.91 1.15 -5.30
CA GLU A 79 8.52 0.23 -6.26
C GLU A 79 9.31 1.04 -7.29
N VAL A 80 10.62 0.79 -7.35
CA VAL A 80 11.54 1.48 -8.25
C VAL A 80 12.12 0.48 -9.25
N GLU A 81 11.79 0.68 -10.51
CA GLU A 81 12.32 -0.11 -11.62
C GLU A 81 13.59 0.57 -12.17
N ILE A 82 14.69 -0.17 -12.15
CA ILE A 82 16.01 0.29 -12.60
C ILE A 82 16.49 -0.63 -13.72
N LYS A 83 16.78 -0.03 -14.87
CA LYS A 83 17.46 -0.71 -15.97
C LYS A 83 18.97 -0.60 -15.79
N THR A 84 19.64 -1.73 -15.61
CA THR A 84 21.10 -1.76 -15.44
C THR A 84 21.83 -1.56 -16.77
N PRO A 85 23.13 -1.22 -16.76
CA PRO A 85 23.95 -1.12 -17.99
C PRO A 85 23.97 -2.40 -18.83
N ASP A 86 23.83 -3.56 -18.19
CA ASP A 86 23.76 -4.87 -18.84
C ASP A 86 22.35 -5.19 -19.40
N ASN A 87 21.46 -4.20 -19.43
CA ASN A 87 20.09 -4.31 -19.93
C ASN A 87 19.23 -5.30 -19.12
N LEU A 88 19.52 -5.45 -17.83
CA LEU A 88 18.69 -6.19 -16.87
C LEU A 88 17.74 -5.22 -16.14
N LEU A 89 16.56 -5.72 -15.75
CA LEU A 89 15.60 -4.98 -14.95
C LEU A 89 15.74 -5.41 -13.48
N ASN A 90 16.07 -4.46 -12.62
CA ASN A 90 16.05 -4.62 -11.18
C ASN A 90 14.88 -3.84 -10.59
N VAL A 91 14.12 -4.47 -9.70
CA VAL A 91 13.02 -3.84 -8.98
C VAL A 91 13.41 -3.72 -7.51
N LEU A 92 13.38 -2.50 -6.98
CA LEU A 92 13.65 -2.23 -5.57
C LEU A 92 12.37 -1.77 -4.88
N LYS A 93 12.03 -2.42 -3.77
CA LYS A 93 10.95 -2.01 -2.88
C LYS A 93 11.52 -1.18 -1.74
N ILE A 94 11.01 0.02 -1.54
CA ILE A 94 11.55 0.99 -0.59
C ILE A 94 10.44 1.51 0.30
N SER A 95 10.56 1.29 1.61
CA SER A 95 9.59 1.77 2.61
C SER A 95 9.53 3.30 2.62
N ALA A 96 8.36 3.90 2.38
CA ALA A 96 8.18 5.35 2.49
C ALA A 96 8.26 5.85 3.94
N ARG A 97 8.25 4.94 4.92
CA ARG A 97 8.38 5.23 6.34
C ARG A 97 9.82 5.33 6.80
N THR A 98 10.66 4.40 6.34
CA THR A 98 12.03 4.23 6.86
C THR A 98 13.12 4.45 5.82
N GLY A 99 12.78 4.45 4.53
CA GLY A 99 13.75 4.47 3.43
C GLY A 99 14.52 3.15 3.26
N THR A 100 14.15 2.10 4.02
CA THR A 100 14.78 0.79 3.93
C THR A 100 14.39 0.12 2.62
N ILE A 101 15.37 -0.53 1.99
CA ILE A 101 15.17 -1.37 0.81
C ILE A 101 14.79 -2.77 1.29
N GLU A 102 13.62 -3.26 0.90
CA GLU A 102 13.22 -4.63 1.15
C GLU A 102 13.90 -5.51 0.10
N ILE A 103 14.73 -6.45 0.58
CA ILE A 103 15.40 -7.43 -0.26
C ILE A 103 14.64 -8.74 -0.04
N ASP A 104 13.87 -9.18 -1.03
CA ASP A 104 13.33 -10.53 -1.03
C ASP A 104 14.53 -11.50 -1.05
N HIS A 105 14.71 -12.23 0.05
CA HIS A 105 15.52 -13.44 0.04
C HIS A 105 14.57 -14.56 -0.35
N GLU A 106 14.62 -14.97 -1.63
CA GLU A 106 14.13 -16.30 -2.01
C GLU A 106 15.07 -17.32 -1.35
N ASP A 107 14.64 -17.91 -0.22
CA ASP A 107 15.22 -19.13 0.36
C ASP A 107 14.80 -20.39 -0.45
#